data_AF-A0AAV9M4F4-F1
#
_entry.id   AF-A0AAV9M4F4-F1
#
_cell.length_a   1.000
_cell.length_b   1.000
_cell.length_c   1.000
_cell.angle_alpha   90.00
_cell.angle_beta   90.00
_cell.angle_gamma   90.00
#
_symmetry.space_group_name_H-M   'P 1'
#
loop_
_entity.id
_entity.type
_entity.pdbx_description
1 polymer ?
#
loop_
_entity_poly.entity_id
_entity_poly.type
_entity_poly.pdbx_seq_one_letter_code
_entity_poly.pdbx_strand_id
1 'polypeptide(L)'
;MLVETPDNSIQKLVLIDTIQQLGVEYHLKKDSETSIQNIFEESQQNENDDDLYVVALRFRLVRQRGHYMSSDVFKKFINDDGKFKETVTKDVQGLLSLYEVAHLRVHGEEILEEALTFTVTHLESMAPKLGNSVKAQVSEALNHPIHTNLPRLLARKHICMYENIESRNDLWRNDMEVANKISYGRDRLVESYFAAVGVHFEPQQSRTRIIIGKTIAIINIVDDTYDAYATFDELVLFTNVIERYDDISVMESVPPNLRPVYRVLIEFLNEIQQELKKEGKADRVYYVKVEMKKWIVAYFKEAQ
;
A
#
# COMPACT_ATOMS: atom_id res chain seq x y z
N MET A 1 -8.60 -27.24 -2.83
CA MET A 1 -8.86 -26.27 -3.93
C MET A 1 -7.57 -25.73 -4.55
N LEU A 2 -6.79 -24.88 -3.86
CA LEU A 2 -5.60 -24.27 -4.48
C LEU A 2 -4.57 -25.35 -4.87
N VAL A 3 -4.17 -26.22 -3.95
CA VAL A 3 -3.16 -27.29 -4.16
C VAL A 3 -3.61 -28.35 -5.17
N GLU A 4 -4.91 -28.57 -5.32
CA GLU A 4 -5.46 -29.64 -6.17
C GLU A 4 -5.66 -29.20 -7.62
N THR A 5 -5.69 -27.89 -7.87
CA THR A 5 -5.92 -27.33 -9.22
C THR A 5 -4.59 -27.27 -9.97
N PRO A 6 -4.49 -27.77 -11.22
CA PRO A 6 -3.26 -27.74 -12.01
C PRO A 6 -2.74 -26.31 -12.19
N ASP A 7 -1.43 -26.10 -12.02
CA ASP A 7 -0.84 -24.76 -12.02
C ASP A 7 -1.01 -24.04 -13.37
N ASN A 8 -0.91 -24.75 -14.50
CA ASN A 8 -1.15 -24.20 -15.84
C ASN A 8 -2.61 -23.86 -16.18
N SER A 9 -3.57 -24.20 -15.33
CA SER A 9 -4.98 -24.06 -15.67
C SER A 9 -5.50 -22.63 -15.47
N ILE A 10 -6.41 -22.21 -16.36
CA ILE A 10 -7.13 -20.93 -16.22
C ILE A 10 -7.82 -20.85 -14.86
N GLN A 11 -8.38 -21.98 -14.39
CA GLN A 11 -9.04 -22.11 -13.09
C GLN A 11 -8.11 -21.75 -11.94
N LYS A 12 -6.82 -22.11 -12.02
CA LYS A 12 -5.83 -21.76 -10.99
C LYS A 12 -5.59 -20.26 -10.95
N LEU A 13 -5.39 -19.63 -12.10
CA LEU A 13 -5.19 -18.18 -12.20
C LEU A 13 -6.39 -17.42 -11.62
N VAL A 14 -7.61 -17.81 -12.02
CA VAL A 14 -8.86 -17.22 -11.52
C VAL A 14 -9.01 -17.41 -10.02
N LEU A 15 -8.65 -18.58 -9.49
CA LEU A 15 -8.74 -18.87 -8.07
C LEU A 15 -7.76 -18.02 -7.26
N ILE A 16 -6.50 -17.92 -7.69
CA ILE A 16 -5.48 -17.07 -7.05
C ILE A 16 -5.94 -15.61 -7.06
N ASP A 17 -6.39 -15.11 -8.21
CA ASP A 17 -6.88 -13.74 -8.32
C ASP A 17 -8.08 -13.48 -7.40
N THR A 18 -9.06 -14.38 -7.39
CA THR A 18 -10.22 -14.27 -6.49
C THR A 18 -9.78 -14.19 -5.01
N ILE A 19 -8.83 -15.03 -4.60
CA ILE A 19 -8.29 -15.03 -3.23
C ILE A 19 -7.58 -13.70 -2.90
N GLN A 20 -6.85 -13.13 -3.85
CA GLN A 20 -6.21 -11.82 -3.73
C GLN A 20 -7.24 -10.69 -3.62
N GLN A 21 -8.23 -10.66 -4.51
CA GLN A 21 -9.27 -9.63 -4.54
C GLN A 21 -10.15 -9.66 -3.27
N LEU A 22 -10.38 -10.84 -2.68
CA LEU A 22 -11.07 -11.00 -1.39
C LEU A 22 -10.22 -10.58 -0.19
N GLY A 23 -8.92 -10.33 -0.40
CA GLY A 23 -7.98 -9.95 0.65
C GLY A 23 -7.81 -11.02 1.72
N VAL A 24 -7.87 -12.30 1.35
CA VAL A 24 -7.70 -13.46 2.26
C VAL A 24 -6.44 -14.28 1.95
N GLU A 25 -5.67 -13.87 0.95
CA GLU A 25 -4.46 -14.56 0.50
C GLU A 25 -3.41 -14.73 1.61
N TYR A 26 -3.37 -13.84 2.60
CA TYR A 26 -2.43 -13.96 3.72
C TYR A 26 -2.59 -15.26 4.54
N HIS A 27 -3.73 -15.94 4.44
CA HIS A 27 -3.93 -17.28 5.02
C HIS A 27 -3.32 -18.41 4.19
N LEU A 28 -3.12 -18.19 2.89
CA LEU A 28 -2.69 -19.17 1.89
C LEU A 28 -1.36 -18.79 1.24
N LYS A 29 -0.60 -17.88 1.87
CA LYS A 29 0.57 -17.24 1.29
C LYS A 29 1.54 -18.24 0.66
N LYS A 30 1.95 -19.26 1.42
CA LYS A 30 2.90 -20.28 0.95
C LYS A 30 2.40 -21.04 -0.28
N ASP A 31 1.13 -21.43 -0.27
CA ASP A 31 0.52 -22.19 -1.38
C ASP A 31 0.40 -21.30 -2.62
N SER A 32 -0.01 -20.03 -2.42
CA SER A 32 -0.10 -19.04 -3.51
C SER A 32 1.27 -18.73 -4.13
N GLU A 33 2.31 -18.55 -3.32
CA GLU A 33 3.68 -18.29 -3.78
C GLU A 33 4.22 -19.48 -4.57
N THR A 34 4.01 -20.69 -4.08
CA THR A 34 4.43 -21.92 -4.76
C THR A 34 3.73 -22.07 -6.12
N SER A 35 2.42 -21.82 -6.17
CA SER A 35 1.68 -21.90 -7.43
C SER A 35 2.07 -20.82 -8.43
N ILE A 36 2.31 -19.58 -7.99
CA ILE A 36 2.75 -18.51 -8.90
C ILE A 36 4.15 -18.80 -9.44
N GLN A 37 5.04 -19.37 -8.63
CA GLN A 37 6.35 -19.82 -9.08
C GLN A 37 6.23 -20.89 -10.18
N ASN A 38 5.39 -21.91 -9.98
CA ASN A 38 5.18 -22.96 -10.97
C ASN A 38 4.58 -22.40 -12.27
N ILE A 39 3.57 -21.52 -12.17
CA ILE A 39 2.99 -20.80 -13.31
C ILE A 39 4.05 -20.02 -14.09
N PHE A 40 4.97 -19.36 -13.38
CA PHE A 40 6.05 -18.62 -14.01
C PHE A 40 6.99 -19.55 -14.77
N GLU A 41 7.46 -20.64 -14.15
CA GLU A 41 8.37 -21.60 -14.77
C GLU A 41 7.77 -22.24 -16.03
N GLU A 42 6.50 -22.64 -15.97
CA GLU A 42 5.79 -23.22 -17.12
C GLU A 42 5.63 -22.21 -18.27
N SER A 43 5.39 -20.94 -17.95
CA SER A 43 5.25 -19.86 -18.95
C SER A 43 6.54 -19.55 -19.71
N GLN A 44 7.70 -19.89 -19.14
CA GLN A 44 8.99 -19.74 -19.83
C GLN A 44 9.28 -20.88 -20.81
N GLN A 45 8.60 -22.02 -20.64
CA GLN A 45 8.87 -23.24 -21.41
C GLN A 45 7.94 -23.41 -22.60
N ASN A 46 6.74 -22.82 -22.56
CA ASN A 46 5.72 -23.01 -23.59
C ASN A 46 5.18 -21.66 -24.12
N GLU A 47 5.25 -21.48 -25.44
CA GLU A 47 4.44 -20.46 -26.11
C GLU A 47 3.00 -20.95 -26.22
N ASN A 48 2.13 -20.44 -25.33
CA ASN A 48 0.70 -20.75 -25.37
C ASN A 48 -0.06 -19.78 -26.30
N ASP A 49 -1.02 -20.33 -27.06
CA ASP A 49 -2.02 -19.58 -27.83
C ASP A 49 -3.17 -19.04 -26.95
N ASP A 50 -2.85 -18.70 -25.70
CA ASP A 50 -3.80 -18.20 -24.71
C ASP A 50 -4.43 -16.87 -25.16
N ASP A 51 -5.70 -16.67 -24.85
CA ASP A 51 -6.39 -15.40 -25.10
C ASP A 51 -5.81 -14.24 -24.28
N LEU A 52 -6.25 -13.01 -24.58
CA LEU A 52 -5.74 -11.81 -23.92
C LEU A 52 -6.00 -11.85 -22.41
N TYR A 53 -7.17 -12.32 -22.00
CA TYR A 53 -7.54 -12.40 -20.59
C TYR A 53 -6.54 -13.27 -19.81
N VAL A 54 -6.26 -14.48 -20.30
CA VAL A 54 -5.35 -15.44 -19.64
C VAL A 54 -3.92 -14.92 -19.62
N VAL A 55 -3.43 -14.36 -20.74
CA VAL A 55 -2.09 -13.78 -20.80
C VAL A 55 -1.96 -12.61 -19.83
N ALA A 56 -2.93 -11.69 -19.82
CA ALA A 56 -2.91 -10.53 -18.94
C ALA A 56 -3.00 -10.93 -17.46
N LEU A 57 -3.88 -11.87 -17.12
CA LEU A 57 -4.03 -12.36 -15.75
C LEU A 57 -2.75 -13.04 -15.25
N ARG A 58 -2.15 -13.92 -16.06
CA ARG A 58 -0.88 -14.58 -15.73
C ARG A 58 0.23 -13.55 -15.52
N PHE A 59 0.37 -12.61 -16.44
CA PHE A 59 1.36 -11.55 -16.37
C PHE A 59 1.24 -10.75 -15.08
N ARG A 60 0.02 -10.32 -14.73
CA ARG A 60 -0.25 -9.57 -13.50
C ARG A 60 0.14 -10.36 -12.25
N LEU A 61 -0.34 -11.60 -12.12
CA LEU A 61 -0.09 -12.44 -10.94
C LEU A 61 1.40 -12.72 -10.74
N VAL A 62 2.12 -13.01 -11.82
CA VAL A 62 3.57 -13.28 -11.79
C VAL A 62 4.37 -12.03 -11.41
N ARG A 63 4.10 -10.88 -12.05
CA ARG A 63 4.83 -9.64 -11.75
C ARG A 63 4.54 -9.08 -10.36
N GLN A 64 3.31 -9.21 -9.87
CA GLN A 64 2.95 -8.82 -8.50
C GLN A 64 3.75 -9.59 -7.43
N ARG A 65 4.33 -10.74 -7.78
CA ARG A 65 5.23 -11.53 -6.92
C ARG A 65 6.72 -11.25 -7.15
N GLY A 66 7.05 -10.30 -8.02
CA GLY A 66 8.44 -9.91 -8.30
C GLY A 66 9.14 -10.81 -9.33
N HIS A 67 8.43 -11.72 -9.99
CA HIS A 67 8.98 -12.47 -11.11
C HIS A 67 8.89 -11.64 -12.38
N TYR A 68 10.02 -11.47 -13.08
CA TYR A 68 10.06 -10.72 -14.32
C TYR A 68 9.50 -11.57 -15.47
N MET A 69 8.33 -11.18 -15.98
CA MET A 69 7.75 -11.69 -17.23
C MET A 69 7.81 -10.59 -18.29
N SER A 70 8.42 -10.82 -19.45
CA SER A 70 8.58 -9.79 -20.50
C SER A 70 7.23 -9.31 -21.06
N SER A 71 7.07 -8.00 -21.31
CA SER A 71 5.88 -7.45 -21.99
C SER A 71 5.70 -7.96 -23.42
N ASP A 72 6.73 -8.62 -23.99
CA ASP A 72 6.69 -9.22 -25.31
C ASP A 72 5.60 -10.29 -25.49
N VAL A 73 5.10 -10.87 -24.39
CA VAL A 73 3.95 -11.79 -24.41
C VAL A 73 2.71 -11.15 -25.04
N PHE A 74 2.63 -9.81 -25.07
CA PHE A 74 1.53 -9.08 -25.70
C PHE A 74 1.72 -8.80 -27.19
N LYS A 75 2.91 -9.03 -27.78
CA LYS A 75 3.18 -8.76 -29.20
C LYS A 75 2.18 -9.45 -30.15
N LYS A 76 1.66 -10.61 -29.76
CA LYS A 76 0.64 -11.33 -30.55
C LYS A 76 -0.71 -10.59 -30.66
N PHE A 77 -0.98 -9.62 -29.78
CA PHE A 77 -2.18 -8.77 -29.80
C PHE A 77 -1.96 -7.42 -30.48
N ILE A 78 -0.75 -7.16 -30.99
CA ILE A 78 -0.35 -5.90 -31.62
C ILE A 78 -0.29 -6.09 -33.15
N ASN A 79 -0.61 -5.04 -33.89
CA ASN A 79 -0.43 -4.94 -35.34
C ASN A 79 1.04 -4.63 -35.69
N ASP A 80 1.37 -4.71 -36.98
CA ASP A 80 2.73 -4.37 -37.47
C ASP A 80 3.09 -2.88 -37.27
N ASP A 81 2.10 -2.01 -37.04
CA ASP A 81 2.28 -0.58 -36.74
C ASP A 81 2.56 -0.28 -35.26
N GLY A 82 2.61 -1.32 -34.42
CA GLY A 82 2.88 -1.19 -32.99
C GLY A 82 1.64 -0.88 -32.13
N LYS A 83 0.42 -0.89 -32.68
CA LYS A 83 -0.82 -0.66 -31.92
C LYS A 83 -1.60 -1.94 -31.61
N PHE A 84 -2.34 -1.97 -30.50
CA PHE A 84 -3.25 -3.09 -30.22
C PHE A 84 -4.29 -3.28 -31.32
N LYS A 85 -4.54 -4.55 -31.66
CA LYS A 85 -5.56 -4.97 -32.63
C LYS A 85 -6.94 -4.54 -32.15
N GLU A 86 -7.71 -3.87 -33.02
CA GLU A 86 -9.11 -3.50 -32.75
C GLU A 86 -9.99 -4.69 -32.35
N THR A 87 -9.64 -5.92 -32.77
CA THR A 87 -10.35 -7.14 -32.36
C THR A 87 -10.33 -7.39 -30.86
N VAL A 88 -9.32 -6.89 -30.14
CA VAL A 88 -9.19 -6.97 -28.68
C VAL A 88 -10.37 -6.30 -27.97
N THR A 89 -10.93 -5.22 -28.55
CA THR A 89 -12.02 -4.44 -27.94
C THR A 89 -13.32 -5.24 -27.76
N LYS A 90 -13.45 -6.38 -28.46
CA LYS A 90 -14.60 -7.29 -28.33
C LYS A 90 -14.60 -8.07 -27.02
N ASP A 91 -13.42 -8.28 -26.43
CA ASP A 91 -13.25 -8.95 -25.15
C ASP A 91 -13.10 -7.90 -24.04
N VAL A 92 -14.22 -7.51 -23.44
CA VAL A 92 -14.25 -6.51 -22.35
C VAL A 92 -13.43 -6.99 -21.16
N GLN A 93 -13.43 -8.30 -20.87
CA GLN A 93 -12.71 -8.88 -19.74
C GLN A 93 -11.20 -8.90 -19.97
N GLY A 94 -10.78 -9.26 -21.19
CA GLY A 94 -9.40 -9.14 -21.64
C GLY A 94 -8.91 -7.69 -21.64
N LEU A 95 -9.75 -6.75 -22.08
CA LEU A 95 -9.42 -5.32 -22.08
C LEU A 95 -9.26 -4.75 -20.66
N LEU A 96 -10.15 -5.12 -19.73
CA LEU A 96 -10.00 -4.79 -18.31
C LEU A 96 -8.73 -5.39 -17.72
N SER A 97 -8.41 -6.64 -18.06
CA SER A 97 -7.20 -7.29 -17.55
C SER A 97 -5.92 -6.66 -18.10
N LEU A 98 -5.93 -6.26 -19.38
CA LEU A 98 -4.84 -5.53 -20.01
C LEU A 98 -4.65 -4.13 -19.39
N TYR A 99 -5.74 -3.45 -19.04
CA TYR A 99 -5.70 -2.18 -18.30
C TYR A 99 -4.98 -2.35 -16.95
N GLU A 100 -5.32 -3.39 -16.18
CA GLU A 100 -4.67 -3.67 -14.89
C GLU A 100 -3.18 -4.00 -15.06
N VAL A 101 -2.82 -4.70 -16.14
CA VAL A 101 -1.44 -5.00 -16.48
C VAL A 101 -0.64 -3.75 -16.83
N ALA A 102 -1.24 -2.78 -17.53
CA ALA A 102 -0.55 -1.56 -17.95
C ALA A 102 -0.06 -0.71 -16.75
N HIS A 103 -0.66 -0.88 -15.57
CA HIS A 103 -0.20 -0.26 -14.32
C HIS A 103 1.02 -0.95 -13.69
N LEU A 104 1.42 -2.14 -14.18
CA LEU A 104 2.62 -2.89 -13.75
C LEU A 104 3.83 -2.66 -14.67
N ARG A 105 3.76 -1.67 -15.57
CA ARG A 105 4.83 -1.37 -16.50
C ARG A 105 6.08 -0.85 -15.80
N VAL A 106 7.24 -1.20 -16.34
CA VAL A 106 8.54 -0.64 -15.95
C VAL A 106 9.09 0.27 -17.04
N HIS A 107 10.17 1.00 -16.74
CA HIS A 107 10.79 1.91 -17.71
C HIS A 107 11.22 1.17 -18.98
N GLY A 108 10.86 1.73 -20.14
CA GLY A 108 11.21 1.18 -21.46
C GLY A 108 10.17 0.22 -22.06
N GLU A 109 9.06 -0.05 -21.38
CA GLU A 109 8.00 -0.93 -21.90
C GLU A 109 6.94 -0.17 -22.71
N GLU A 110 7.31 0.26 -23.92
CA GLU A 110 6.44 1.01 -24.84
C GLU A 110 5.11 0.27 -25.13
N ILE A 111 5.14 -1.07 -25.18
CA ILE A 111 3.95 -1.91 -25.36
C ILE A 111 2.91 -1.66 -24.26
N LEU A 112 3.35 -1.53 -23.00
CA LEU A 112 2.43 -1.32 -21.88
C LEU A 112 2.00 0.14 -21.72
N GLU A 113 2.80 1.08 -22.23
CA GLU A 113 2.40 2.49 -22.36
C GLU A 113 1.29 2.66 -23.41
N GLU A 114 1.43 1.99 -24.55
CA GLU A 114 0.38 1.93 -25.56
C GLU A 114 -0.85 1.16 -25.05
N ALA A 115 -0.66 0.07 -24.29
CA ALA A 115 -1.75 -0.67 -23.65
C ALA A 115 -2.59 0.21 -22.72
N LEU A 116 -1.95 1.07 -21.91
CA LEU A 116 -2.66 2.00 -21.03
C LEU A 116 -3.53 2.95 -21.85
N THR A 117 -2.95 3.56 -22.88
CA THR A 117 -3.64 4.52 -23.75
C THR A 117 -4.81 3.86 -24.48
N PHE A 118 -4.58 2.69 -25.06
CA PHE A 118 -5.57 1.92 -25.80
C PHE A 118 -6.73 1.49 -24.90
N THR A 119 -6.43 0.92 -23.73
CA THR A 119 -7.47 0.40 -22.82
C THR A 119 -8.32 1.50 -22.22
N VAL A 120 -7.74 2.61 -21.73
CA VAL A 120 -8.51 3.75 -21.20
C VAL A 120 -9.48 4.29 -22.24
N THR A 121 -8.98 4.56 -23.45
CA THR A 121 -9.80 5.11 -24.55
C THR A 121 -11.01 4.22 -24.86
N HIS A 122 -10.79 2.91 -24.96
CA HIS A 122 -11.85 1.97 -25.32
C HIS A 122 -12.81 1.70 -24.17
N LEU A 123 -12.32 1.53 -22.94
CA LEU A 123 -13.13 1.31 -21.74
C LEU A 123 -14.07 2.49 -21.48
N GLU A 124 -13.58 3.73 -21.58
CA GLU A 124 -14.39 4.94 -21.43
C GLU A 124 -15.46 5.05 -22.54
N SER A 125 -15.08 4.79 -23.78
CA SER A 125 -15.99 4.84 -24.94
C SER A 125 -17.12 3.80 -24.87
N MET A 126 -16.83 2.60 -24.36
CA MET A 126 -17.82 1.52 -24.27
C MET A 126 -18.66 1.55 -22.99
N ALA A 127 -18.16 2.14 -21.90
CA ALA A 127 -18.84 2.14 -20.59
C ALA A 127 -20.32 2.56 -20.62
N PRO A 128 -20.77 3.56 -21.42
CA PRO A 128 -22.18 3.92 -21.52
C PRO A 128 -23.09 2.82 -22.09
N LYS A 129 -22.52 1.87 -22.84
CA LYS A 129 -23.25 0.82 -23.58
C LYS A 129 -23.27 -0.53 -22.86
N LEU A 130 -22.50 -0.67 -21.78
CA LEU A 130 -22.37 -1.92 -21.02
C LEU A 130 -23.52 -2.09 -20.02
N GLY A 131 -23.83 -3.34 -19.68
CA GLY A 131 -24.77 -3.64 -18.59
C GLY A 131 -24.27 -3.12 -17.24
N ASN A 132 -25.20 -2.80 -16.33
CA ASN A 132 -24.90 -2.11 -15.06
C ASN A 132 -23.75 -2.74 -14.25
N SER A 133 -23.69 -4.07 -14.18
CA SER A 133 -22.63 -4.79 -13.44
C SER A 133 -21.24 -4.55 -14.04
N VAL A 134 -21.10 -4.78 -15.34
CA VAL A 134 -19.82 -4.59 -16.06
C VAL A 134 -19.43 -3.11 -16.10
N LYS A 135 -20.40 -2.21 -16.28
CA LYS A 135 -20.17 -0.77 -16.21
C LYS A 135 -19.61 -0.34 -14.85
N ALA A 136 -20.11 -0.90 -13.75
CA ALA A 136 -19.60 -0.63 -12.41
C ALA A 136 -18.15 -1.13 -12.25
N GLN A 137 -17.84 -2.32 -12.76
CA GLN A 137 -16.46 -2.86 -12.77
C GLN A 137 -15.50 -1.97 -13.56
N VAL A 138 -15.90 -1.55 -14.77
CA VAL A 138 -15.11 -0.63 -15.62
C VAL A 138 -14.88 0.70 -14.92
N SER A 139 -15.94 1.28 -14.35
CA SER A 139 -15.84 2.56 -13.64
C SER A 139 -14.94 2.46 -12.40
N GLU A 140 -14.99 1.34 -11.68
CA GLU A 140 -14.14 1.12 -10.51
C GLU A 140 -12.67 0.95 -10.93
N ALA A 141 -12.37 0.13 -11.94
CA ALA A 141 -11.01 -0.07 -12.45
C ALA A 141 -10.38 1.25 -12.94
N LEU A 142 -11.14 2.05 -13.70
CA LEU A 142 -10.68 3.36 -14.19
C LEU A 142 -10.38 4.36 -13.06
N ASN A 143 -11.10 4.29 -11.94
CA ASN A 143 -10.87 5.19 -10.80
C ASN A 143 -9.81 4.65 -9.82
N HIS A 144 -9.74 3.34 -9.64
CA HIS A 144 -8.89 2.68 -8.64
C HIS A 144 -8.29 1.38 -9.19
N PRO A 145 -7.27 1.45 -10.08
CA PRO A 145 -6.60 0.26 -10.59
C PRO A 145 -6.11 -0.64 -9.46
N ILE A 146 -6.23 -1.96 -9.62
CA ILE A 146 -5.93 -2.99 -8.61
C ILE A 146 -4.53 -2.79 -8.02
N HIS A 147 -3.54 -2.50 -8.87
CA HIS A 147 -2.16 -2.32 -8.44
C HIS A 147 -1.95 -1.09 -7.54
N THR A 148 -2.71 -0.02 -7.76
CA THR A 148 -2.58 1.25 -7.03
C THR A 148 -3.56 1.36 -5.86
N ASN A 149 -4.50 0.42 -5.73
CA ASN A 149 -5.54 0.45 -4.70
C ASN A 149 -5.04 -0.18 -3.40
N LEU A 150 -5.60 0.25 -2.25
CA LEU A 150 -5.29 -0.35 -0.96
C LEU A 150 -5.97 -1.73 -0.87
N PRO A 151 -5.23 -2.83 -0.59
CA PRO A 151 -5.79 -4.18 -0.55
C PRO A 151 -7.02 -4.32 0.34
N ARG A 152 -7.10 -3.58 1.47
CA ARG A 152 -8.30 -3.59 2.32
C ARG A 152 -9.47 -2.77 1.80
N LEU A 153 -9.24 -1.68 1.07
CA LEU A 153 -10.34 -0.97 0.41
C LEU A 153 -10.91 -1.83 -0.71
N LEU A 154 -10.02 -2.46 -1.48
CA LEU A 154 -10.38 -3.39 -2.54
C LEU A 154 -11.13 -4.60 -1.97
N ALA A 155 -10.58 -5.26 -0.95
CA ALA A 155 -11.25 -6.37 -0.27
C ALA A 155 -12.58 -5.92 0.37
N ARG A 156 -12.65 -4.75 1.02
CA ARG A 156 -13.91 -4.24 1.57
C ARG A 156 -14.93 -3.95 0.49
N LYS A 157 -14.55 -3.44 -0.68
CA LYS A 157 -15.49 -3.23 -1.79
C LYS A 157 -15.94 -4.57 -2.39
N HIS A 158 -15.03 -5.52 -2.59
CA HIS A 158 -15.34 -6.89 -3.01
C HIS A 158 -16.23 -7.63 -1.98
N ILE A 159 -15.96 -7.45 -0.69
CA ILE A 159 -16.75 -7.99 0.42
C ILE A 159 -18.06 -7.21 0.59
N CYS A 160 -18.13 -5.90 0.36
CA CYS A 160 -19.38 -5.13 0.40
C CYS A 160 -20.30 -5.45 -0.78
N MET A 161 -19.76 -6.00 -1.88
CA MET A 161 -20.55 -6.70 -2.89
C MET A 161 -21.05 -8.09 -2.41
N TYR A 162 -20.60 -8.56 -1.23
CA TYR A 162 -20.83 -9.91 -0.72
C TYR A 162 -21.48 -10.01 0.67
N GLU A 163 -21.32 -9.08 1.62
CA GLU A 163 -22.15 -8.90 2.84
C GLU A 163 -21.64 -7.77 3.76
N ASN A 164 -22.60 -7.08 4.40
CA ASN A 164 -22.45 -5.97 5.34
C ASN A 164 -21.97 -6.43 6.73
N ILE A 165 -20.87 -5.89 7.26
CA ILE A 165 -20.56 -5.96 8.70
C ILE A 165 -19.97 -4.64 9.22
N GLU A 166 -20.70 -4.04 10.17
CA GLU A 166 -20.22 -3.06 11.14
C GLU A 166 -19.61 -3.78 12.36
N SER A 167 -18.38 -3.43 12.73
CA SER A 167 -18.03 -3.26 14.14
C SER A 167 -16.83 -2.32 14.28
N ARG A 168 -17.01 -1.29 15.09
CA ARG A 168 -16.03 -0.25 15.42
C ARG A 168 -15.37 -0.66 16.74
N ASN A 169 -14.05 -0.78 16.78
CA ASN A 169 -13.32 -0.99 18.01
C ASN A 169 -13.24 0.34 18.78
N ASP A 170 -13.66 0.37 20.05
CA ASP A 170 -13.52 1.53 20.95
C ASP A 170 -12.23 1.47 21.81
N LEU A 171 -11.42 0.41 21.68
CA LEU A 171 -10.19 0.22 22.45
C LEU A 171 -9.00 1.10 22.02
N TRP A 172 -8.98 1.62 20.79
CA TRP A 172 -7.83 2.40 20.27
C TRP A 172 -7.77 3.84 20.81
N ARG A 173 -8.90 4.40 21.25
CA ARG A 173 -9.01 5.82 21.59
C ARG A 173 -8.34 6.18 22.93
N ASN A 174 -8.25 5.22 23.85
CA ASN A 174 -7.72 5.43 25.20
C ASN A 174 -6.18 5.29 25.27
N ASP A 175 -5.57 4.48 24.40
CA ASP A 175 -4.11 4.29 24.37
C ASP A 175 -3.36 5.41 23.61
N MET A 176 -4.09 6.38 23.07
CA MET A 176 -3.61 7.43 22.15
C MET A 176 -3.91 8.86 22.66
N GLU A 177 -3.89 9.08 23.98
CA GLU A 177 -4.02 10.40 24.63
C GLU A 177 -2.95 11.45 24.22
N VAL A 178 -2.01 11.08 23.34
CA VAL A 178 -0.94 11.94 22.84
C VAL A 178 -1.47 13.23 22.19
N ALA A 179 -2.54 13.15 21.39
CA ALA A 179 -3.12 14.31 20.71
C ALA A 179 -3.88 15.25 21.66
N ASN A 180 -4.53 14.71 22.70
CA ASN A 180 -5.29 15.50 23.67
C ASN A 180 -4.40 16.39 24.55
N LYS A 181 -3.09 16.13 24.61
CA LYS A 181 -2.12 16.92 25.39
C LYS A 181 -1.58 18.14 24.63
N ILE A 182 -1.84 18.26 23.32
CA ILE A 182 -1.24 19.28 22.45
C ILE A 182 -2.35 20.02 21.71
N SER A 183 -2.75 21.18 22.24
CA SER A 183 -3.94 21.92 21.80
C SER A 183 -3.89 22.50 20.38
N TYR A 184 -2.69 22.68 19.82
CA TYR A 184 -2.50 23.28 18.48
C TYR A 184 -2.34 22.23 17.37
N GLY A 185 -2.05 20.97 17.71
CA GLY A 185 -1.82 19.91 16.73
C GLY A 185 -3.14 19.45 16.11
N ARG A 186 -3.12 19.16 14.81
CA ARG A 186 -4.28 18.61 14.09
C ARG A 186 -4.56 17.18 14.59
N ASP A 187 -5.80 16.89 14.96
CA ASP A 187 -6.22 15.50 15.24
C ASP A 187 -6.30 14.72 13.93
N ARG A 188 -5.26 13.92 13.66
CA ARG A 188 -5.12 13.07 12.47
C ARG A 188 -5.11 11.59 12.82
N LEU A 189 -5.68 11.21 13.97
CA LEU A 189 -5.49 9.86 14.49
C LEU A 189 -6.18 8.79 13.62
N VAL A 190 -7.36 9.10 13.07
CA VAL A 190 -8.09 8.22 12.16
C VAL A 190 -7.32 8.03 10.86
N GLU A 191 -6.84 9.12 10.27
CA GLU A 191 -6.06 9.11 9.02
C GLU A 191 -4.72 8.39 9.22
N SER A 192 -4.08 8.59 10.36
CA SER A 192 -2.82 7.92 10.73
C SER A 192 -2.99 6.41 10.85
N TYR A 193 -4.07 5.95 11.51
CA TYR A 193 -4.37 4.53 11.59
C TYR A 193 -4.81 3.96 10.24
N PHE A 194 -5.57 4.72 9.46
CA PHE A 194 -5.96 4.34 8.10
C PHE A 194 -4.73 4.11 7.21
N ALA A 195 -3.74 5.01 7.24
CA ALA A 195 -2.47 4.83 6.56
C ALA A 195 -1.73 3.57 7.03
N ALA A 196 -1.71 3.31 8.34
CA ALA A 196 -1.10 2.09 8.90
C ALA A 196 -1.77 0.80 8.40
N VAL A 197 -3.11 0.78 8.27
CA VAL A 197 -3.86 -0.32 7.66
C VAL A 197 -3.51 -0.49 6.19
N GLY A 198 -3.26 0.61 5.47
CA GLY A 198 -2.81 0.58 4.08
C GLY A 198 -1.45 -0.12 3.92
N VAL A 199 -0.53 0.05 4.88
CA VAL A 199 0.78 -0.62 4.87
C VAL A 199 0.66 -2.11 5.24
N HIS A 200 -0.08 -2.43 6.31
CA HIS A 200 -0.27 -3.81 6.78
C HIS A 200 -1.69 -4.04 7.26
N PHE A 201 -2.47 -4.84 6.55
CA PHE A 201 -3.87 -5.06 6.90
C PHE A 201 -4.15 -6.39 7.59
N GLU A 202 -3.18 -7.30 7.60
CA GLU A 202 -3.36 -8.66 8.11
C GLU A 202 -3.57 -8.66 9.63
N PRO A 203 -4.47 -9.47 10.20
CA PRO A 203 -4.78 -9.44 11.63
C PRO A 203 -3.55 -9.61 12.53
N GLN A 204 -2.63 -10.51 12.16
CA GLN A 204 -1.38 -10.77 12.89
C GLN A 204 -0.43 -9.55 12.96
N GLN A 205 -0.61 -8.56 12.09
CA GLN A 205 0.17 -7.31 12.07
C GLN A 205 -0.45 -6.18 12.92
N SER A 206 -1.39 -6.51 13.82
CA SER A 206 -2.08 -5.52 14.67
C SER A 206 -1.11 -4.60 15.43
N ARG A 207 -0.09 -5.18 16.08
CA ARG A 207 0.93 -4.41 16.81
C ARG A 207 1.71 -3.47 15.87
N THR A 208 2.10 -3.94 14.69
CA THR A 208 2.78 -3.14 13.68
C THR A 208 1.93 -1.94 13.26
N ARG A 209 0.62 -2.14 13.02
CA ARG A 209 -0.30 -1.04 12.71
C ARG A 209 -0.41 -0.01 13.83
N ILE A 210 -0.48 -0.44 15.08
CA ILE A 210 -0.56 0.48 16.23
C ILE A 210 0.71 1.33 16.29
N ILE A 211 1.89 0.72 16.15
CA ILE A 211 3.18 1.44 16.15
C ILE A 211 3.25 2.42 14.98
N ILE A 212 2.91 2.00 13.76
CA ILE A 212 2.91 2.89 12.57
C ILE A 212 1.92 4.04 12.76
N GLY A 213 0.69 3.76 13.20
CA GLY A 213 -0.32 4.78 13.44
C GLY A 213 0.13 5.81 14.50
N LYS A 214 0.77 5.35 15.59
CA LYS A 214 1.37 6.22 16.62
C LYS A 214 2.47 7.08 16.03
N THR A 215 3.38 6.48 15.25
CA THR A 215 4.46 7.21 14.57
C THR A 215 3.86 8.30 13.69
N ILE A 216 2.91 8.00 12.80
CA ILE A 216 2.26 8.96 11.89
C ILE A 216 1.58 10.10 12.66
N ALA A 217 0.88 9.81 13.75
CA ALA A 217 0.27 10.84 14.58
C ALA A 217 1.33 11.79 15.19
N ILE A 218 2.42 11.23 15.70
CA ILE A 218 3.55 12.01 16.23
C ILE A 218 4.24 12.81 15.11
N ILE A 219 4.35 12.25 13.91
CA ILE A 219 4.89 12.95 12.73
C ILE A 219 4.14 14.24 12.49
N ASN A 220 2.81 14.17 12.44
CA ASN A 220 1.97 15.33 12.15
C ASN A 220 2.04 16.38 13.27
N ILE A 221 2.16 15.96 14.53
CA ILE A 221 2.31 16.89 15.66
C ILE A 221 3.64 17.64 15.60
N VAL A 222 4.73 16.93 15.26
CA VAL A 222 6.05 17.55 15.10
C VAL A 222 6.04 18.49 13.89
N ASP A 223 5.46 18.07 12.77
CA ASP A 223 5.25 18.91 11.58
C ASP A 223 4.53 20.23 11.95
N ASP A 224 3.37 20.15 12.60
CA ASP A 224 2.61 21.33 13.08
C ASP A 224 3.43 22.22 14.02
N THR A 225 4.34 21.62 14.79
CA THR A 225 5.23 22.36 15.71
C THR A 225 6.23 23.21 14.94
N TYR A 226 6.81 22.68 13.87
CA TYR A 226 7.82 23.37 13.06
C TYR A 226 7.21 24.34 12.04
N ASP A 227 6.06 24.01 11.47
CA ASP A 227 5.42 24.80 10.40
C ASP A 227 4.62 26.00 10.95
N ALA A 228 3.89 25.81 12.05
CA ALA A 228 2.82 26.75 12.42
C ALA A 228 2.80 27.21 13.88
N TYR A 229 3.63 26.64 14.77
CA TYR A 229 3.53 26.90 16.21
C TYR A 229 4.78 27.53 16.85
N ALA A 230 5.94 26.88 16.74
CA ALA A 230 7.13 27.29 17.47
C ALA A 230 7.84 28.45 16.77
N THR A 231 8.47 29.33 17.55
CA THR A 231 9.39 30.32 16.99
C THR A 231 10.71 29.67 16.59
N PHE A 232 11.43 30.28 15.65
CA PHE A 232 12.69 29.73 15.16
C PHE A 232 13.72 29.50 16.29
N ASP A 233 13.83 30.43 17.25
CA ASP A 233 14.74 30.29 18.41
C ASP A 233 14.38 29.08 19.29
N GLU A 234 13.09 28.79 19.45
CA GLU A 234 12.63 27.59 20.17
C GLU A 234 12.92 26.31 19.39
N LEU A 235 12.78 26.34 18.05
CA LEU A 235 13.11 25.21 17.17
C LEU A 235 14.60 24.88 17.19
N VAL A 236 15.49 25.87 17.29
CA VAL A 236 16.94 25.64 17.48
C VAL A 236 17.18 24.81 18.75
N LEU A 237 16.58 25.21 19.86
CA LEU A 237 16.73 24.51 21.14
C LEU A 237 16.15 23.09 21.08
N PHE A 238 14.95 22.95 20.51
CA PHE A 238 14.26 21.68 20.40
C PHE A 238 15.01 20.69 19.48
N THR A 239 15.49 21.14 18.32
CA THR A 239 16.28 20.33 17.38
C THR A 239 17.56 19.82 18.03
N ASN A 240 18.30 20.69 18.71
CA ASN A 240 19.55 20.34 19.40
C ASN A 240 19.36 19.25 20.46
N VAL A 241 18.23 19.27 21.19
CA VAL A 241 17.91 18.25 22.20
C VAL A 241 17.61 16.90 21.53
N ILE A 242 16.82 16.90 20.44
CA ILE A 242 16.49 15.69 19.69
C ILE A 242 17.73 15.06 19.04
N GLU A 243 18.65 15.88 18.50
CA GLU A 243 19.88 15.38 17.89
C GLU A 243 20.78 14.63 18.89
N ARG A 244 20.69 14.96 20.18
CA ARG A 244 21.39 14.22 21.23
C ARG A 244 20.62 12.98 21.70
N TYR A 245 19.29 12.97 21.58
CA TYR A 245 18.40 11.99 22.24
C TYR A 245 18.78 11.74 23.69
N ASP A 246 19.02 12.84 24.39
CA ASP A 246 19.12 12.80 25.84
C ASP A 246 17.78 12.25 26.39
N ASP A 247 17.78 11.61 27.56
CA ASP A 247 16.55 11.03 28.10
C ASP A 247 15.59 12.12 28.65
N ILE A 248 14.54 11.72 29.37
CA ILE A 248 13.57 12.67 29.94
C ILE A 248 14.21 13.68 30.91
N SER A 249 15.41 13.43 31.41
CA SER A 249 16.12 14.31 32.35
C SER A 249 16.43 15.70 31.80
N VAL A 250 16.56 15.85 30.47
CA VAL A 250 16.83 17.16 29.85
C VAL A 250 15.58 17.96 29.54
N MET A 251 14.40 17.51 29.97
CA MET A 251 13.12 18.20 29.76
C MET A 251 13.18 19.69 30.13
N GLU A 252 13.91 20.05 31.18
CA GLU A 252 14.03 21.44 31.61
C GLU A 252 14.79 22.34 30.63
N SER A 253 15.64 21.75 29.77
CA SER A 253 16.33 22.48 28.68
C SER A 253 15.45 22.71 27.45
N VAL A 254 14.29 22.05 27.36
CA VAL A 254 13.33 22.22 26.27
C VAL A 254 12.42 23.42 26.58
N PRO A 255 12.14 24.30 25.59
CA PRO A 255 11.18 25.39 25.75
C PRO A 255 9.86 24.92 26.37
N PRO A 256 9.30 25.63 27.39
CA PRO A 256 8.16 25.14 28.16
C PRO A 256 6.93 24.74 27.33
N ASN A 257 6.66 25.47 26.25
CA ASN A 257 5.61 25.21 25.28
C ASN A 257 5.84 23.93 24.43
N LEU A 258 7.09 23.51 24.25
CA LEU A 258 7.47 22.33 23.45
C LEU A 258 7.73 21.06 24.28
N ARG A 259 7.83 21.20 25.61
CA ARG A 259 7.97 20.06 26.54
C ARG A 259 6.92 18.96 26.36
N PRO A 260 5.63 19.25 26.09
CA PRO A 260 4.65 18.21 25.82
C PRO A 260 5.00 17.35 24.60
N VAL A 261 5.43 17.97 23.49
CA VAL A 261 5.86 17.26 22.27
C VAL A 261 7.08 16.39 22.56
N TYR A 262 8.08 16.95 23.25
CA TYR A 262 9.28 16.20 23.62
C TYR A 262 8.95 14.98 24.49
N ARG A 263 8.08 15.15 25.50
CA ARG A 263 7.61 14.08 26.37
C ARG A 263 6.98 12.94 25.56
N VAL A 264 6.07 13.28 24.65
CA VAL A 264 5.41 12.31 23.77
C VAL A 264 6.42 11.48 22.97
N LEU A 265 7.42 12.14 22.37
CA LEU A 265 8.47 11.47 21.60
C LEU A 265 9.26 10.46 22.45
N ILE A 266 9.68 10.87 23.65
CA ILE A 266 10.48 10.02 24.55
C ILE A 266 9.64 8.86 25.11
N GLU A 267 8.40 9.13 25.54
CA GLU A 267 7.49 8.09 26.03
C GLU A 267 7.20 7.04 24.95
N PHE A 268 6.98 7.47 23.70
CA PHE A 268 6.78 6.58 22.57
C PHE A 268 8.02 5.72 22.26
N LEU A 269 9.21 6.32 22.24
CA LEU A 269 10.46 5.57 22.04
C LEU A 269 10.67 4.53 23.13
N ASN A 270 10.38 4.88 24.39
CA ASN A 270 10.44 3.95 25.51
C ASN A 270 9.42 2.81 25.37
N GLU A 271 8.18 3.11 24.95
CA GLU A 271 7.15 2.11 24.68
C GLU A 271 7.64 1.09 23.61
N ILE A 272 8.10 1.57 22.45
CA ILE A 272 8.63 0.70 21.38
C ILE A 272 9.80 -0.12 21.92
N GLN A 273 10.69 0.48 22.70
CA GLN A 273 11.84 -0.23 23.26
C GLN A 273 11.43 -1.37 24.18
N GLN A 274 10.46 -1.15 25.08
CA GLN A 274 9.96 -2.21 25.95
C GLN A 274 9.28 -3.32 25.15
N GLU A 275 8.51 -2.96 24.13
CA GLU A 275 7.84 -3.92 23.26
C GLU A 275 8.84 -4.76 22.45
N LEU A 276 9.88 -4.15 21.88
CA LEU A 276 10.91 -4.87 21.12
C LEU A 276 11.85 -5.68 22.03
N LYS A 277 12.01 -5.28 23.28
CA LYS A 277 12.77 -6.03 24.29
C LYS A 277 12.18 -7.43 24.53
N LYS A 278 10.85 -7.59 24.46
CA LYS A 278 10.17 -8.89 24.59
C LYS A 278 10.61 -9.90 23.52
N GLU A 279 11.13 -9.42 22.39
CA GLU A 279 11.61 -10.24 21.26
C GLU A 279 13.14 -10.26 21.16
N GLY A 280 13.86 -9.70 22.13
CA GLY A 280 15.32 -9.56 22.06
C GLY A 280 15.80 -8.59 20.97
N LYS A 281 14.97 -7.61 20.58
CA LYS A 281 15.21 -6.66 19.47
C LYS A 281 15.25 -5.19 19.93
N ALA A 282 15.51 -4.94 21.21
CA ALA A 282 15.48 -3.59 21.79
C ALA A 282 16.48 -2.64 21.12
N ASP A 283 17.59 -3.17 20.63
CA ASP A 283 18.62 -2.48 19.86
C ASP A 283 18.05 -1.83 18.59
N ARG A 284 16.97 -2.35 18.00
CA ARG A 284 16.37 -1.80 16.78
C ARG A 284 15.76 -0.41 16.97
N VAL A 285 15.47 0.02 18.20
CA VAL A 285 15.03 1.39 18.50
C VAL A 285 16.08 2.43 18.12
N TYR A 286 17.36 2.04 18.08
CA TYR A 286 18.43 2.88 17.54
C TYR A 286 18.11 3.37 16.12
N TYR A 287 17.62 2.49 15.24
CA TYR A 287 17.26 2.88 13.87
C TYR A 287 16.07 3.82 13.82
N VAL A 288 15.07 3.59 14.68
CA VAL A 288 13.91 4.50 14.82
C VAL A 288 14.39 5.89 15.21
N LYS A 289 15.30 5.99 16.21
CA LYS A 289 15.94 7.26 16.58
C LYS A 289 16.68 7.90 15.40
N VAL A 290 17.50 7.14 14.67
CA VAL A 290 18.26 7.69 13.53
C VAL A 290 17.34 8.30 12.47
N GLU A 291 16.31 7.57 12.03
CA GLU A 291 15.32 8.10 11.08
C GLU A 291 14.57 9.29 11.69
N MET A 292 14.29 9.20 12.99
CA MET A 292 13.68 10.30 13.74
C MET A 292 14.62 11.51 13.99
N LYS A 293 15.90 11.47 13.61
CA LYS A 293 16.70 12.72 13.53
C LYS A 293 16.55 13.36 12.17
N LYS A 294 16.60 12.52 11.12
CA LYS A 294 16.63 13.00 9.73
C LYS A 294 15.43 13.87 9.38
N TRP A 295 14.22 13.41 9.70
CA TRP A 295 12.98 14.16 9.46
C TRP A 295 12.87 15.47 10.27
N ILE A 296 13.33 15.50 11.53
CA ILE A 296 13.32 16.69 12.40
C ILE A 296 14.34 17.72 11.89
N VAL A 297 15.52 17.26 11.47
CA VAL A 297 16.50 18.12 10.80
C VAL A 297 15.97 18.64 9.47
N ALA A 298 15.18 17.84 8.74
CA ALA A 298 14.51 18.29 7.52
C ALA A 298 13.46 19.38 7.80
N TYR A 299 12.58 19.19 8.79
CA TYR A 299 11.61 20.21 9.22
C TYR A 299 12.29 21.48 9.72
N PHE A 300 13.39 21.34 10.48
CA PHE A 300 14.16 22.49 10.92
C PHE A 300 14.73 23.30 9.76
N LYS A 301 15.21 22.61 8.71
CA LYS A 301 15.72 23.24 7.49
C LYS A 301 14.60 23.89 6.67
N GLU A 302 13.40 23.33 6.67
CA GLU A 302 12.23 23.93 6.01
C GLU A 302 11.77 25.22 6.71
N ALA A 303 11.88 25.29 8.03
CA ALA A 303 11.56 26.47 8.82
C ALA A 303 12.61 27.61 8.77
N GLN A 304 13.74 27.42 8.06
CA GLN A 304 14.80 28.43 7.84
C GLN A 304 14.51 29.33 6.65
#